data_AF-A0A7S0GH02-F1
#
_entry.id   AF-A0A7S0GH02-F1
#
_cell.length_a   1.000
_cell.length_b   1.000
_cell.length_c   1.000
_cell.angle_alpha   90.00
_cell.angle_beta   90.00
_cell.angle_gamma   90.00
#
_symmetry.space_group_name_H-M   'P 1'
#
loop_
_entity.id
_entity.type
_entity.pdbx_description
1 polymer ?
#
loop_
_entity_poly.entity_id
_entity_poly.type
_entity_poly.pdbx_seq_one_letter_code
_entity_poly.pdbx_strand_id
1 'polypeptide(L)'
;SSLDTVGLIAGSSRCAAVAFNALANRRGTGETMDSTATYLKQELSIPSTNDNDCSSPLNGIKIGIPASFSVNECPPCIKRAWTQTAQRLQDAGATISIVP
;
A
#
# COMPACT_ATOMS: atom_id res chain seq x y z
N SER A 1 4.59 -17.13 -17.17
CA SER A 1 4.44 -15.78 -16.63
C SER A 1 4.74 -15.84 -15.13
N SER A 2 5.86 -15.27 -14.68
CA SER A 2 6.28 -15.31 -13.27
C SER A 2 6.25 -13.94 -12.58
N LEU A 3 6.04 -12.86 -13.34
CA LEU A 3 6.03 -11.48 -12.86
C LEU A 3 4.78 -10.70 -13.29
N ASP A 4 3.97 -11.22 -14.21
CA ASP A 4 2.80 -10.48 -14.68
C ASP A 4 1.77 -10.39 -13.54
N THR A 5 1.34 -9.17 -13.25
CA THR A 5 0.35 -8.89 -12.21
C THR A 5 -0.67 -7.91 -12.76
N VAL A 6 -1.97 -8.20 -12.56
CA VAL A 6 -3.04 -7.25 -12.86
C VAL A 6 -3.04 -6.15 -11.80
N GLY A 7 -2.86 -4.90 -12.22
CA GLY A 7 -2.87 -3.72 -11.35
C GLY A 7 -4.17 -2.92 -11.44
N LEU A 8 -4.42 -2.07 -10.43
CA LEU A 8 -5.53 -1.12 -10.41
C LEU A 8 -5.00 0.32 -10.45
N ILE A 9 -5.59 1.15 -11.30
CA ILE A 9 -5.35 2.59 -11.33
C ILE A 9 -6.66 3.28 -10.94
N ALA A 10 -6.63 4.10 -9.89
CA ALA A 10 -7.80 4.79 -9.38
C ALA A 10 -7.44 6.19 -8.88
N GLY A 11 -8.42 7.11 -8.87
CA GLY A 11 -8.25 8.48 -8.39
C GLY A 11 -8.07 8.61 -6.86
N SER A 12 -8.25 7.53 -6.09
CA SER A 12 -7.98 7.49 -4.66
C SER A 12 -7.65 6.07 -4.19
N SER A 13 -6.92 5.96 -3.07
CA SER A 13 -6.64 4.69 -2.40
C SER A 13 -7.92 3.97 -1.97
N ARG A 14 -8.95 4.71 -1.55
CA ARG A 14 -10.26 4.15 -1.20
C ARG A 14 -10.95 3.50 -2.40
N CYS A 15 -10.97 4.16 -3.56
CA CYS A 15 -11.52 3.58 -4.78
C CYS A 15 -10.76 2.31 -5.21
N ALA A 16 -9.42 2.34 -5.13
CA ALA A 16 -8.60 1.17 -5.39
C ALA A 16 -8.93 0.00 -4.45
N ALA A 17 -9.12 0.27 -3.15
CA ALA A 17 -9.47 -0.74 -2.16
C ALA A 17 -10.85 -1.38 -2.44
N VAL A 18 -11.86 -0.59 -2.81
CA VAL A 18 -13.18 -1.10 -3.19
C VAL A 18 -13.10 -2.00 -4.43
N ALA A 19 -12.42 -1.54 -5.48
CA ALA A 19 -12.25 -2.32 -6.71
C ALA A 19 -11.47 -3.62 -6.45
N PHE A 20 -10.42 -3.56 -5.63
CA PHE A 20 -9.64 -4.74 -5.23
C PHE A 20 -10.50 -5.75 -4.48
N ASN A 21 -11.30 -5.30 -3.50
CA ASN A 21 -12.18 -6.19 -2.73
C ASN A 21 -13.23 -6.88 -3.63
N ALA A 22 -13.79 -6.16 -4.60
CA ALA A 22 -14.70 -6.74 -5.59
C ALA A 22 -14.04 -7.82 -6.46
N LEU A 23 -12.78 -7.63 -6.86
CA LEU A 23 -12.02 -8.61 -7.65
C LEU A 23 -11.59 -9.82 -6.80
N ALA A 24 -11.15 -9.60 -5.56
CA ALA A 24 -10.74 -10.66 -4.64
C ALA A 24 -11.90 -11.61 -4.32
N ASN A 25 -13.10 -11.06 -4.08
CA ASN A 25 -14.28 -11.84 -3.69
C ASN A 25 -15.01 -12.51 -4.87
N ARG A 26 -14.69 -12.15 -6.12
CA ARG A 26 -15.33 -12.71 -7.32
C ARG A 26 -14.91 -14.15 -7.65
N ARG A 27 -13.92 -14.70 -6.95
CA ARG A 27 -13.29 -16.00 -7.27
C ARG A 27 -14.11 -17.25 -6.88
N GLY A 28 -15.38 -17.09 -6.48
CA GLY A 28 -16.21 -18.16 -5.92
C GLY A 28 -17.22 -18.86 -6.84
N THR A 29 -17.36 -18.50 -8.13
CA THR A 29 -18.54 -18.93 -8.92
C THR A 29 -18.32 -19.54 -10.31
N GLY A 30 -17.11 -19.99 -10.71
CA GLY A 30 -17.02 -20.87 -11.89
C GLY A 30 -15.73 -20.85 -12.71
N GLU A 31 -15.23 -22.05 -12.98
CA GLU A 31 -14.63 -22.54 -14.24
C GLU A 31 -13.64 -21.62 -14.97
N THR A 32 -12.39 -21.63 -14.48
CA THR A 32 -11.07 -21.52 -15.17
C THR A 32 -10.11 -20.82 -14.21
N MET A 33 -9.57 -21.59 -13.26
CA MET A 33 -8.59 -21.05 -12.32
C MET A 33 -7.22 -20.91 -12.97
N ASP A 34 -6.64 -19.73 -12.86
CA ASP A 34 -5.20 -19.52 -13.02
C ASP A 34 -4.46 -20.39 -12.00
N SER A 35 -3.56 -21.25 -12.47
CA SER A 35 -2.80 -22.18 -11.62
C SER A 35 -1.82 -21.47 -10.66
N THR A 36 -1.59 -20.16 -10.85
CA THR A 36 -0.77 -19.33 -9.96
C THR A 36 -1.60 -18.50 -8.97
N ALA A 37 -2.93 -18.63 -8.99
CA ALA A 37 -3.81 -17.89 -8.09
C ALA A 37 -3.65 -18.31 -6.63
N THR A 38 -3.15 -17.41 -5.78
CA THR A 38 -3.18 -17.56 -4.32
C THR A 38 -4.53 -17.14 -3.73
N TYR A 39 -5.00 -17.88 -2.73
CA TYR A 39 -6.21 -17.57 -1.98
C TYR A 39 -5.90 -16.54 -0.90
N LEU A 40 -6.07 -15.26 -1.22
CA LEU A 40 -6.00 -14.18 -0.24
C LEU A 40 -7.36 -14.06 0.45
N LYS A 41 -7.49 -14.66 1.63
CA LYS A 41 -8.60 -14.40 2.56
C LYS A 41 -8.39 -13.06 3.28
N GLN A 42 -8.09 -12.02 2.51
CA GLN A 42 -7.69 -10.72 3.04
C GLN A 42 -8.83 -9.74 2.82
N GLU A 43 -9.69 -9.62 3.83
CA GLU A 43 -10.57 -8.46 3.92
C GLU A 43 -9.69 -7.24 4.15
N LEU A 44 -9.51 -6.42 3.12
CA LEU A 44 -8.99 -5.07 3.33
C LEU A 44 -10.01 -4.33 4.19
N SER A 45 -9.68 -4.10 5.47
CA SER A 45 -10.46 -3.22 6.33
C SER A 45 -10.43 -1.83 5.71
N ILE A 46 -11.49 -1.46 4.99
CA ILE A 46 -11.65 -0.11 4.46
C ILE A 46 -12.04 0.74 5.68
N PRO A 47 -11.17 1.64 6.17
CA PRO A 47 -11.49 2.44 7.34
C PRO A 47 -12.77 3.23 7.06
N SER A 48 -13.78 3.00 7.90
CA SER A 48 -15.00 3.78 7.89
C SER A 48 -14.66 5.15 8.47
N THR A 49 -15.13 6.22 7.85
CA THR A 49 -14.83 7.63 8.20
C THR A 49 -15.28 8.07 9.62
N ASN A 50 -15.64 7.13 10.51
CA ASN A 50 -16.28 7.39 11.80
C ASN A 50 -15.39 7.10 13.03
N ASP A 51 -14.14 6.67 12.86
CA ASP A 51 -13.23 6.47 13.99
C ASP A 51 -12.59 7.81 14.40
N ASN A 52 -13.21 8.47 15.37
CA ASN A 52 -12.78 9.74 15.98
C ASN A 52 -11.55 9.60 16.91
N ASP A 53 -10.85 8.46 16.94
CA ASP A 53 -9.64 8.28 17.74
C ASP A 53 -8.40 8.73 16.97
N CYS A 54 -8.25 10.05 16.89
CA CYS A 54 -7.13 10.72 16.24
C CYS A 54 -5.97 10.90 17.22
N SER A 55 -5.19 9.84 17.45
CA SER A 55 -3.78 10.03 17.79
C SER A 55 -2.96 8.94 17.10
N SER A 56 -2.24 9.33 16.04
CA SER A 56 -1.22 8.52 15.36
C SER A 56 -1.72 7.22 14.68
N PRO A 57 -2.33 7.31 13.48
CA PRO A 57 -2.90 6.14 12.78
C PRO A 57 -1.88 5.09 12.34
N LEU A 58 -0.58 5.40 12.37
CA LEU A 58 0.51 4.49 12.03
C LEU A 58 1.33 4.06 13.25
N ASN A 59 0.83 4.30 14.47
CA ASN A 59 1.53 3.92 15.68
C ASN A 59 1.84 2.41 15.68
N GLY A 60 3.08 2.05 16.02
CA GLY A 60 3.57 0.68 16.00
C GLY A 60 3.99 0.13 14.63
N ILE A 61 3.76 0.87 13.53
CA ILE A 61 4.22 0.49 12.20
C ILE A 61 5.68 0.90 12.01
N LYS A 62 6.51 -0.06 11.57
CA LYS A 62 7.92 0.18 11.20
C LYS A 62 8.07 0.13 9.68
N ILE A 63 8.68 1.17 9.11
CA ILE A 63 8.85 1.33 7.67
C ILE A 63 10.35 1.30 7.34
N GLY A 64 10.74 0.34 6.52
CA GLY A 64 12.10 0.20 6.01
C GLY A 64 12.28 0.97 4.71
N ILE A 65 13.31 1.82 4.62
CA ILE A 65 13.75 2.46 3.38
C ILE A 65 15.05 1.78 2.95
N PRO A 66 15.06 0.99 1.86
CA PRO A 66 16.28 0.30 1.45
C PRO A 66 17.35 1.30 0.96
N ALA A 67 18.57 1.15 1.45
CA ALA A 67 19.71 2.03 1.15
C ALA A 67 20.09 1.99 -0.34
N SER A 68 19.74 0.91 -1.04
CA SER A 68 19.96 0.71 -2.47
C SER A 68 19.10 1.59 -3.37
N PHE A 69 18.04 2.22 -2.86
CA PHE A 69 17.29 3.20 -3.63
C PHE A 69 18.03 4.53 -3.67
N SER A 70 18.64 4.84 -4.82
CA SER A 70 19.29 6.12 -5.12
C SER A 70 18.28 7.26 -5.30
N VAL A 71 17.46 7.56 -4.29
CA VAL A 71 16.62 8.78 -4.29
C VAL A 71 17.50 10.03 -4.46
N ASN A 72 18.78 9.95 -4.04
CA ASN A 72 19.79 10.99 -4.24
C ASN A 72 20.11 11.29 -5.71
N GLU A 73 19.82 10.39 -6.65
CA GLU A 73 20.03 10.60 -8.08
C GLU A 73 18.76 11.10 -8.80
N CYS A 74 17.61 11.11 -8.11
CA CYS A 74 16.36 11.58 -8.69
C CYS A 74 16.31 13.11 -8.86
N PRO A 75 15.46 13.63 -9.75
CA PRO A 75 15.17 15.06 -9.83
C PRO A 75 14.78 15.68 -8.47
N PRO A 76 15.09 16.97 -8.22
CA PRO A 76 14.83 17.62 -6.92
C PRO A 76 13.38 17.54 -6.44
N CYS A 77 12.41 17.56 -7.37
CA CYS A 77 10.99 17.44 -7.03
C CYS A 77 10.66 16.07 -6.42
N ILE A 78 11.26 14.98 -6.92
CA ILE A 78 11.06 13.62 -6.41
C ILE A 78 11.71 13.48 -5.04
N LYS A 79 12.94 13.99 -4.86
CA LYS A 79 13.60 14.01 -3.54
C LYS A 79 12.74 14.70 -2.50
N ARG A 80 12.22 15.88 -2.83
CA ARG A 80 11.36 16.65 -1.93
C ARG A 80 10.07 15.89 -1.59
N ALA A 81 9.41 15.30 -2.58
CA ALA A 81 8.21 14.50 -2.36
C ALA A 81 8.48 13.27 -1.47
N TRP A 82 9.63 12.62 -1.66
CA TRP A 82 10.07 11.49 -0.85
C TRP A 82 10.30 11.89 0.61
N THR A 83 11.09 12.94 0.85
CA THR A 83 11.35 13.47 2.20
C THR A 83 10.06 13.92 2.89
N GLN A 84 9.17 14.62 2.18
CA GLN A 84 7.88 15.04 2.72
C GLN A 84 6.99 13.85 3.09
N THR A 85 7.01 12.79 2.28
CA THR A 85 6.27 11.55 2.58
C THR A 85 6.83 10.88 3.82
N ALA A 86 8.15 10.75 3.94
CA ALA A 86 8.80 10.18 5.13
C ALA A 86 8.43 10.98 6.40
N GLN A 87 8.44 12.31 6.33
CA GLN A 87 8.03 13.14 7.47
C GLN A 87 6.57 12.90 7.85
N ARG A 88 5.65 12.90 6.88
CA ARG A 88 4.21 12.65 7.13
C ARG A 88 3.95 11.30 7.77
N LEU A 89 4.73 10.28 7.41
CA LEU A 89 4.62 8.95 8.00
C LEU A 89 5.07 8.96 9.47
N GLN A 90 6.14 9.68 9.80
CA GLN A 90 6.59 9.86 11.19
C GLN A 90 5.59 10.67 12.00
N ASP A 91 5.05 11.76 11.44
CA ASP A 91 4.02 12.59 12.08
C ASP A 91 2.74 11.79 12.37
N ALA A 92 2.44 10.80 11.53
CA ALA A 92 1.34 9.86 11.72
C ALA A 92 1.66 8.72 12.71
N GLY A 93 2.86 8.68 13.30
CA GLY A 93 3.27 7.73 14.33
C GLY A 93 4.10 6.53 13.87
N ALA A 94 4.48 6.47 12.59
CA ALA A 94 5.34 5.39 12.09
C ALA A 94 6.80 5.59 12.52
N THR A 95 7.51 4.48 12.75
CA THR A 95 8.97 4.50 12.91
C THR A 95 9.64 4.21 11.57
N ILE A 96 10.56 5.07 11.13
CA ILE A 96 11.29 4.89 9.86
C ILE A 96 12.74 4.48 10.15
N SER A 97 13.21 3.46 9.44
CA SER A 97 14.60 2.99 9.51
C SER A 97 15.17 2.74 8.12
N ILE A 98 16.44 3.09 7.90
CA ILE A 98 17.17 2.71 6.68
C ILE A 98 17.55 1.23 6.82
N VAL A 99 17.24 0.44 5.79
CA VAL A 99 17.57 -0.99 5.72
C VAL A 99 18.70 -1.17 4.72
N PRO A 100 19.82 -1.82 5.11
CA PRO A 100 20.95 -2.06 4.21
C PRO A 100 20.58 -2.98 3.05
#